data_AF-A0A1M6Y5I3-F1
#
_entry.id   AF-A0A1M6Y5I3-F1
#
_cell.length_a   1.000
_cell.length_b   1.000
_cell.length_c   1.000
_cell.angle_alpha   90.00
_cell.angle_beta   90.00
_cell.angle_gamma   90.00
#
_symmetry.space_group_name_H-M   'P 1'
#
loop_
_entity.id
_entity.type
_entity.pdbx_description
1 polymer ?
#
loop_
_entity_poly.entity_id
_entity_poly.type
_entity_poly.pdbx_seq_one_letter_code
_entity_poly.pdbx_strand_id
1 'polypeptide(L)'
;MLGVGDVPEFDVAEAFATRQPLSPKTSELSLVNEVILQGMRLSKSAGIPLSEILAAGYDLILMAEYYKDVTNTGWGYCPEHSPHLFYPYTNTCPRCIFHGEFHFTPGNKPGSGRIGERTRRLLCVYLQQIFLHLSKPLDVYLGSEPVDVMIHDPQKNCLLLAEVKASPLCTLPLATPTSRLTGKIDEEVMELPHQEIPNTSLSNENIFVLLPRMGDSSSWTIDLIDLGKMESDDSWAYDAFDRLLKGNVHFLKWFVDFWRSAFDAYSIRDTMNSVFWLTNGCGQPSPRPAHWPRRAGSGYESVSDGKTSVGMDRTDDIKKGIYQVLKLGVEGKLNTHEFDVKTALLSNVHAARHYEEYLASLQDIVWTWDPSGTVKKAGDFESDKSIYNLFDGILSFTRNVTRDEWIADNFNFK
;
A
#
# COMPACT_ATOMS: atom_id res chain seq x y z
N MET A 1 15.86 24.44 38.33
CA MET A 1 16.57 24.51 37.04
C MET A 1 17.32 23.22 36.86
N LEU A 2 16.67 22.21 36.29
CA LEU A 2 17.42 21.12 35.66
C LEU A 2 17.90 21.69 34.33
N GLY A 3 19.22 21.69 34.13
CA GLY A 3 19.81 22.16 32.88
C GLY A 3 19.14 21.43 31.72
N VAL A 4 18.66 22.18 30.75
CA VAL A 4 18.26 21.65 29.44
C VAL A 4 19.56 21.10 28.85
N GLY A 5 19.82 19.82 29.08
CA GLY A 5 20.91 19.13 28.40
C GLY A 5 20.64 19.22 26.91
N ASP A 6 21.70 19.48 26.14
CA ASP A 6 21.67 19.57 24.69
C ASP A 6 20.88 18.37 24.15
N VAL A 7 19.67 18.64 23.65
CA VAL A 7 18.89 17.64 22.94
C VAL A 7 19.72 17.31 21.70
N PRO A 8 20.04 16.04 21.41
CA PRO A 8 20.78 15.68 20.20
C PRO A 8 20.05 16.29 19.00
N GLU A 9 20.72 17.24 18.38
CA GLU A 9 20.16 18.03 17.30
C GLU A 9 20.17 17.15 16.06
N PHE A 10 19.00 16.82 15.50
CA PHE A 10 18.97 16.16 14.19
C PHE A 10 19.51 17.15 13.16
N ASP A 11 20.69 16.85 12.64
CA ASP A 11 21.36 17.65 11.62
C ASP A 11 20.89 17.19 10.24
N VAL A 12 20.15 18.06 9.55
CA VAL A 12 19.62 17.82 8.20
C VAL A 12 20.74 17.55 7.20
N ALA A 13 21.88 18.25 7.31
CA ALA A 13 23.01 18.08 6.41
C ALA A 13 23.71 16.72 6.63
N GLU A 14 23.90 16.31 7.89
CA GLU A 14 24.42 14.98 8.21
C GLU A 14 23.45 13.87 7.76
N ALA A 15 22.16 14.03 8.02
CA ALA A 15 21.13 13.09 7.60
C ALA A 15 21.10 12.97 6.07
N PHE A 16 21.20 14.10 5.35
CA PHE A 16 21.30 14.11 3.90
C PHE A 16 22.61 13.46 3.43
N ALA A 17 23.74 13.72 4.07
CA ALA A 17 25.03 13.11 3.72
C ALA A 17 25.04 11.58 3.90
N THR A 18 24.26 11.07 4.87
CA THR A 18 24.13 9.64 5.19
C THR A 18 22.95 8.95 4.49
N ARG A 19 22.22 9.67 3.62
CA ARG A 19 21.10 9.14 2.84
C ARG A 19 21.51 7.93 1.99
N GLN A 20 20.58 7.02 1.75
CA GLN A 20 20.86 5.83 0.96
C GLN A 20 20.27 5.97 -0.45
N PRO A 21 21.08 5.81 -1.52
CA PRO A 21 20.58 5.79 -2.88
C PRO A 21 19.70 4.56 -3.13
N LEU A 22 18.76 4.68 -4.05
CA LEU A 22 17.93 3.55 -4.47
C LEU A 22 18.75 2.58 -5.32
N SER A 23 18.59 1.28 -5.06
CA SER A 23 19.22 0.18 -5.82
C SER A 23 18.17 -0.83 -6.30
N PRO A 24 17.21 -0.41 -7.15
CA PRO A 24 16.15 -1.30 -7.63
C PRO A 24 16.70 -2.39 -8.56
N LYS A 25 16.06 -3.57 -8.56
CA LYS A 25 16.38 -4.65 -9.50
C LYS A 25 15.92 -4.28 -10.92
N THR A 26 16.55 -4.87 -11.95
CA THR A 26 16.18 -4.62 -13.35
C THR A 26 14.73 -5.01 -13.67
N SER A 27 14.28 -6.17 -13.20
CA SER A 27 12.90 -6.65 -13.40
C SER A 27 11.87 -5.74 -12.73
N GLU A 28 12.19 -5.28 -11.51
CA GLU A 28 11.39 -4.30 -10.79
C GLU A 28 11.28 -2.97 -11.56
N LEU A 29 12.40 -2.42 -12.03
CA LEU A 29 12.39 -1.20 -12.85
C LEU A 29 11.61 -1.38 -14.16
N SER A 30 11.69 -2.55 -14.80
CA SER A 30 10.92 -2.84 -16.01
C SER A 30 9.42 -2.75 -15.73
N LEU A 31 8.95 -3.48 -14.70
CA LEU A 31 7.54 -3.48 -14.32
C LEU A 31 7.06 -2.08 -13.93
N VAL A 32 7.82 -1.36 -13.09
CA VAL A 32 7.48 0.00 -12.67
C VAL A 32 7.31 0.92 -13.87
N ASN A 33 8.26 0.89 -14.81
CA ASN A 33 8.22 1.74 -16.00
C ASN A 33 7.04 1.37 -16.90
N GLU A 34 6.78 0.09 -17.10
CA GLU A 34 5.66 -0.37 -17.93
C GLU A 34 4.32 0.07 -17.34
N VAL A 35 4.13 -0.08 -16.02
CA VAL A 35 2.94 0.39 -15.30
C VAL A 35 2.73 1.89 -15.49
N ILE A 36 3.78 2.71 -15.32
CA ILE A 36 3.68 4.17 -15.46
C ILE A 36 3.36 4.56 -16.91
N LEU A 37 4.08 4.00 -17.88
CA LEU A 37 3.89 4.32 -19.30
C LEU A 37 2.51 3.90 -19.80
N GLN A 38 2.06 2.70 -19.47
CA GLN A 38 0.70 2.27 -19.79
C GLN A 38 -0.35 3.08 -19.03
N GLY A 39 -0.08 3.43 -17.77
CA GLY A 39 -0.99 4.26 -16.98
C GLY A 39 -1.19 5.66 -17.56
N MET A 40 -0.12 6.30 -18.04
CA MET A 40 -0.21 7.57 -18.75
C MET A 40 -1.00 7.47 -20.06
N ARG A 41 -0.85 6.36 -20.81
CA ARG A 41 -1.64 6.11 -22.03
C ARG A 41 -3.11 5.88 -21.69
N LEU A 42 -3.38 5.06 -20.67
CA LEU A 42 -4.72 4.75 -20.20
C LEU A 42 -5.44 5.98 -19.67
N SER A 43 -4.75 6.85 -18.93
CA SER A 43 -5.32 8.11 -18.44
C SER A 43 -5.81 8.98 -19.59
N LYS A 44 -4.98 9.13 -20.63
CA LYS A 44 -5.33 9.89 -21.84
C LYS A 44 -6.46 9.27 -22.65
N SER A 45 -6.49 7.94 -22.79
CA SER A 45 -7.44 7.25 -23.68
C SER A 45 -8.79 6.95 -23.03
N ALA A 46 -8.81 6.64 -21.74
CA ALA A 46 -10.02 6.26 -21.00
C ALA A 46 -10.53 7.35 -20.06
N GLY A 47 -9.81 8.47 -19.91
CA GLY A 47 -10.20 9.57 -19.02
C GLY A 47 -10.16 9.22 -17.53
N ILE A 48 -9.46 8.14 -17.16
CA ILE A 48 -9.26 7.77 -15.75
C ILE A 48 -8.14 8.66 -15.19
N PRO A 49 -8.29 9.28 -14.01
CA PRO A 49 -7.24 10.09 -13.42
C PRO A 49 -5.93 9.32 -13.27
N LEU A 50 -4.81 9.90 -13.72
CA LEU A 50 -3.50 9.24 -13.63
C LEU A 50 -3.18 8.87 -12.17
N SER A 51 -3.55 9.73 -11.23
CA SER A 51 -3.38 9.51 -9.80
C SER A 51 -4.02 8.20 -9.30
N GLU A 52 -5.24 7.87 -9.75
CA GLU A 52 -5.90 6.59 -9.40
C GLU A 52 -5.21 5.39 -10.06
N ILE A 53 -4.74 5.54 -11.30
CA ILE A 53 -3.99 4.49 -12.00
C ILE A 53 -2.64 4.24 -11.31
N LEU A 54 -1.96 5.29 -10.83
CA LEU A 54 -0.72 5.15 -10.07
C LEU A 54 -0.97 4.45 -8.72
N ALA A 55 -2.07 4.75 -8.03
CA ALA A 55 -2.44 4.06 -6.80
C ALA A 55 -2.63 2.55 -7.04
N ALA A 56 -3.39 2.18 -8.07
CA ALA A 56 -3.59 0.79 -8.47
C ALA A 56 -2.28 0.14 -8.96
N GLY A 57 -1.50 0.84 -9.78
CA GLY A 57 -0.22 0.39 -10.30
C GLY A 57 0.79 0.06 -9.21
N TYR A 58 0.80 0.83 -8.12
CA TYR A 58 1.61 0.56 -6.95
C TYR A 58 1.21 -0.75 -6.26
N ASP A 59 -0.09 -1.07 -6.16
CA ASP A 59 -0.56 -2.36 -5.64
C ASP A 59 -0.08 -3.53 -6.52
N LEU A 60 -0.06 -3.40 -7.86
CA LEU A 60 0.50 -4.44 -8.75
C LEU A 60 1.98 -4.70 -8.47
N ILE A 61 2.76 -3.64 -8.27
CA ILE A 61 4.20 -3.76 -7.95
C ILE A 61 4.38 -4.46 -6.60
N LEU A 62 3.57 -4.13 -5.60
CA LEU A 62 3.60 -4.80 -4.30
C LEU A 62 3.15 -6.26 -4.38
N MET A 63 2.17 -6.58 -5.23
CA MET A 63 1.77 -7.95 -5.48
C MET A 63 2.93 -8.76 -6.05
N ALA A 64 3.66 -8.23 -7.05
CA ALA A 64 4.86 -8.88 -7.58
C ALA A 64 5.91 -9.13 -6.47
N GLU A 65 6.15 -8.13 -5.62
CA GLU A 65 7.08 -8.23 -4.49
C GLU A 65 6.64 -9.27 -3.44
N TYR A 66 5.35 -9.48 -3.24
CA TYR A 66 4.83 -10.46 -2.29
C TYR A 66 4.77 -11.85 -2.88
N TYR A 67 4.57 -11.97 -4.20
CA TYR A 67 4.49 -13.24 -4.90
C TYR A 67 5.84 -13.95 -4.98
N LYS A 68 6.97 -13.24 -4.87
CA LYS A 68 8.29 -13.87 -4.78
C LYS A 68 8.43 -14.83 -3.59
N ASP A 69 7.65 -14.61 -2.53
CA ASP A 69 7.69 -15.43 -1.31
C ASP A 69 6.67 -16.59 -1.33
N VAL A 70 6.04 -16.86 -2.48
CA VAL A 70 5.09 -17.97 -2.61
C VAL A 70 5.81 -19.29 -2.40
N THR A 71 5.24 -20.14 -1.55
CA THR A 71 5.77 -21.47 -1.24
C THR A 71 4.74 -22.54 -1.56
N ASN A 72 5.11 -23.81 -1.43
CA ASN A 72 4.17 -24.92 -1.59
C ASN A 72 3.19 -25.09 -0.41
N THR A 73 3.37 -24.38 0.71
CA THR A 73 2.44 -24.39 1.86
C THR A 73 1.58 -23.13 1.88
N GLY A 74 0.52 -23.09 2.70
CA GLY A 74 -0.37 -21.92 2.78
C GLY A 74 -1.44 -21.85 1.68
N TRP A 75 -1.62 -22.92 0.91
CA TRP A 75 -2.68 -23.02 -0.09
C TRP A 75 -3.96 -23.59 0.52
N GLY A 76 -5.11 -23.07 0.12
CA GLY A 76 -6.44 -23.57 0.47
C GLY A 76 -7.13 -24.23 -0.71
N TYR A 77 -7.64 -25.44 -0.51
CA TYR A 77 -8.48 -26.14 -1.46
C TYR A 77 -9.92 -25.61 -1.44
N CYS A 78 -10.47 -25.35 -2.63
CA CYS A 78 -11.86 -25.00 -2.84
C CYS A 78 -12.51 -26.05 -3.77
N PRO A 79 -13.48 -26.84 -3.29
CA PRO A 79 -14.18 -27.85 -4.10
C PRO A 79 -15.27 -27.26 -5.00
N GLU A 80 -15.64 -25.99 -4.79
CA GLU A 80 -16.80 -25.37 -5.43
C GLU A 80 -16.58 -25.08 -6.92
N HIS A 81 -17.64 -25.34 -7.71
CA HIS A 81 -17.68 -25.26 -9.17
C HIS A 81 -16.61 -26.14 -9.84
N SER A 82 -15.42 -25.57 -10.09
CA SER A 82 -14.24 -26.24 -10.62
C SER A 82 -13.15 -26.27 -9.54
N PRO A 83 -12.66 -27.44 -9.09
CA PRO A 83 -11.72 -27.49 -7.98
C PRO A 83 -10.43 -26.72 -8.25
N HIS A 84 -10.01 -25.89 -7.29
CA HIS A 84 -8.77 -25.11 -7.38
C HIS A 84 -8.08 -25.07 -6.02
N LEU A 85 -6.76 -24.87 -6.05
CA LEU A 85 -5.99 -24.42 -4.90
C LEU A 85 -5.84 -22.90 -5.00
N PHE A 86 -6.04 -22.20 -3.89
CA PHE A 86 -5.82 -20.76 -3.79
C PHE A 86 -4.71 -20.46 -2.80
N TYR A 87 -3.86 -19.48 -3.12
CA TYR A 87 -2.92 -18.88 -2.19
C TYR A 87 -3.47 -17.50 -1.79
N PRO A 88 -4.24 -17.40 -0.70
CA PRO A 88 -4.90 -16.15 -0.35
C PRO A 88 -3.98 -15.23 0.46
N TYR A 89 -4.28 -13.93 0.43
CA TYR A 89 -3.66 -12.92 1.29
C TYR A 89 -4.60 -12.36 2.36
N THR A 90 -5.89 -12.71 2.26
CA THR A 90 -6.91 -12.52 3.31
C THR A 90 -7.29 -13.87 3.88
N ASN A 91 -7.86 -13.89 5.10
CA ASN A 91 -8.20 -15.12 5.82
C ASN A 91 -9.50 -15.78 5.32
N THR A 92 -9.74 -15.81 4.01
CA THR A 92 -10.95 -16.39 3.45
C THR A 92 -10.75 -17.00 2.07
N CYS A 93 -11.59 -17.96 1.69
CA CYS A 93 -11.63 -18.49 0.33
C CYS A 93 -12.03 -17.35 -0.64
N PRO A 94 -11.14 -16.96 -1.56
CA PRO A 94 -11.36 -15.78 -2.38
C PRO A 94 -12.40 -15.99 -3.49
N ARG A 95 -12.80 -17.23 -3.75
CA ARG A 95 -13.87 -17.55 -4.69
C ARG A 95 -15.24 -17.49 -4.02
N CYS A 96 -15.38 -18.08 -2.83
CA CYS A 96 -16.67 -18.18 -2.13
C CYS A 96 -17.26 -16.83 -1.69
N ILE A 97 -16.41 -15.82 -1.43
CA ILE A 97 -16.89 -14.47 -1.07
C ILE A 97 -17.77 -13.81 -2.14
N PHE A 98 -17.63 -14.22 -3.40
CA PHE A 98 -18.46 -13.74 -4.51
C PHE A 98 -19.88 -14.32 -4.50
N HIS A 99 -20.11 -15.36 -3.68
CA HIS A 99 -21.42 -15.97 -3.45
C HIS A 99 -21.95 -15.67 -2.05
N GLY A 100 -21.31 -14.76 -1.30
CA GLY A 100 -21.69 -14.44 0.08
C GLY A 100 -21.29 -15.51 1.10
N GLU A 101 -20.43 -16.44 0.71
CA GLU A 101 -19.96 -17.53 1.56
C GLU A 101 -18.55 -17.26 2.10
N PHE A 102 -18.36 -17.49 3.39
CA PHE A 102 -17.12 -17.17 4.10
C PHE A 102 -16.48 -18.43 4.65
N HIS A 103 -15.61 -19.07 3.87
CA HIS A 103 -14.78 -20.17 4.35
C HIS A 103 -13.45 -19.62 4.83
N PHE A 104 -13.03 -20.00 6.03
CA PHE A 104 -11.73 -19.59 6.56
C PHE A 104 -10.60 -20.32 5.81
N THR A 105 -9.61 -19.56 5.37
CA THR A 105 -8.36 -20.09 4.82
C THR A 105 -7.27 -19.15 5.28
N PRO A 106 -6.22 -19.59 5.98
CA PRO A 106 -5.17 -18.70 6.47
C PRO A 106 -4.57 -17.86 5.33
N GLY A 107 -4.52 -16.54 5.52
CA GLY A 107 -3.90 -15.62 4.56
C GLY A 107 -2.39 -15.59 4.70
N ASN A 108 -1.68 -15.52 3.57
CA ASN A 108 -0.22 -15.55 3.47
C ASN A 108 0.41 -14.16 3.51
N LYS A 109 -0.13 -13.29 4.35
CA LYS A 109 0.35 -11.91 4.46
C LYS A 109 1.79 -11.88 5.04
N PRO A 110 2.71 -11.07 4.48
CA PRO A 110 4.02 -10.88 5.11
C PRO A 110 3.91 -10.30 6.53
N GLY A 111 4.87 -10.62 7.40
CA GLY A 111 4.93 -10.03 8.74
C GLY A 111 5.03 -8.49 8.68
N SER A 112 4.43 -7.79 9.65
CA SER A 112 4.27 -6.33 9.61
C SER A 112 5.57 -5.53 9.45
N GLY A 113 6.68 -6.00 10.04
CA GLY A 113 8.00 -5.36 9.87
C GLY A 113 8.50 -5.40 8.41
N ARG A 114 8.30 -6.53 7.72
CA ARG A 114 8.67 -6.69 6.30
C ARG A 114 7.78 -5.86 5.37
N ILE A 115 6.52 -5.65 5.74
CA ILE A 115 5.59 -4.83 4.95
C ILE A 115 6.06 -3.38 4.91
N GLY A 116 6.35 -2.78 6.07
CA GLY A 116 6.79 -1.38 6.14
C GLY A 116 8.06 -1.13 5.33
N GLU A 117 9.06 -2.00 5.49
CA GLU A 117 10.33 -1.92 4.74
C GLU A 117 10.12 -2.00 3.22
N ARG A 118 9.38 -3.02 2.75
CA ARG A 118 9.16 -3.25 1.32
C ARG A 118 8.32 -2.15 0.68
N THR A 119 7.24 -1.73 1.34
CA THR A 119 6.35 -0.67 0.85
C THR A 119 7.09 0.65 0.76
N ARG A 120 7.81 1.07 1.80
CA ARG A 120 8.62 2.28 1.79
C ARG A 120 9.62 2.29 0.62
N ARG A 121 10.43 1.23 0.50
CA ARG A 121 11.45 1.13 -0.56
C ARG A 121 10.82 1.18 -1.96
N LEU A 122 9.77 0.40 -2.20
CA LEU A 122 9.09 0.39 -3.49
C LEU A 122 8.39 1.70 -3.80
N LEU A 123 7.87 2.40 -2.79
CA LEU A 123 7.27 3.72 -2.98
C LEU A 123 8.32 4.72 -3.46
N CYS A 124 9.53 4.69 -2.90
CA CYS A 124 10.64 5.53 -3.37
C CYS A 124 11.01 5.24 -4.82
N VAL A 125 11.17 3.96 -5.17
CA VAL A 125 11.47 3.56 -6.56
C VAL A 125 10.36 4.03 -7.50
N TYR A 126 9.11 3.84 -7.09
CA TYR A 126 7.95 4.23 -7.89
C TYR A 126 7.89 5.75 -8.10
N LEU A 127 8.05 6.55 -7.03
CA LEU A 127 8.10 8.00 -7.10
C LEU A 127 9.25 8.51 -7.95
N GLN A 128 10.45 7.92 -7.81
CA GLN A 128 11.60 8.30 -8.64
C GLN A 128 11.29 8.12 -10.13
N GLN A 129 10.69 6.99 -10.51
CA GLN A 129 10.33 6.76 -11.92
C GLN A 129 9.16 7.66 -12.36
N ILE A 130 8.18 7.92 -11.50
CA ILE A 130 7.09 8.88 -11.80
C ILE A 130 7.69 10.26 -12.09
N PHE A 131 8.58 10.77 -11.24
CA PHE A 131 9.20 12.08 -11.44
C PHE A 131 10.04 12.13 -12.72
N LEU A 132 10.78 11.07 -13.04
CA LEU A 132 11.51 10.98 -14.30
C LEU A 132 10.57 11.06 -15.51
N HIS A 133 9.48 10.29 -15.53
CA HIS A 133 8.51 10.31 -16.64
C HIS A 133 7.73 11.63 -16.72
N LEU A 134 7.56 12.32 -15.59
CA LEU A 134 6.95 13.66 -15.53
C LEU A 134 7.96 14.80 -15.73
N SER A 135 9.23 14.48 -16.02
CA SER A 135 10.31 15.46 -16.16
C SER A 135 10.44 16.42 -14.96
N LYS A 136 10.16 15.93 -13.75
CA LYS A 136 10.37 16.66 -12.49
C LYS A 136 11.81 16.44 -12.02
N PRO A 137 12.59 17.50 -11.75
CA PRO A 137 14.00 17.39 -11.37
C PRO A 137 14.13 17.03 -9.89
N LEU A 138 13.59 15.88 -9.49
CA LEU A 138 13.53 15.43 -8.10
C LEU A 138 14.29 14.13 -7.92
N ASP A 139 15.19 14.13 -6.94
CA ASP A 139 15.91 12.94 -6.51
C ASP A 139 15.25 12.35 -5.27
N VAL A 140 15.01 11.04 -5.28
CA VAL A 140 14.37 10.31 -4.19
C VAL A 140 15.38 9.39 -3.51
N TYR A 141 15.47 9.48 -2.19
CA TYR A 141 16.38 8.69 -1.36
C TYR A 141 15.63 8.01 -0.21
N LEU A 142 16.19 6.89 0.25
CA LEU A 142 15.85 6.37 1.58
C LEU A 142 16.54 7.26 2.63
N GLY A 143 15.78 7.70 3.62
CA GLY A 143 16.31 8.51 4.71
C GLY A 143 17.08 7.67 5.74
N SER A 144 17.86 8.36 6.56
CA SER A 144 18.40 7.84 7.82
C SER A 144 17.47 8.23 8.97
N GLU A 145 17.38 7.38 10.00
CA GLU A 145 16.54 7.65 11.17
C GLU A 145 16.78 9.07 11.71
N PRO A 146 15.73 9.86 11.92
CA PRO A 146 14.34 9.45 12.04
C PRO A 146 13.50 9.72 10.77
N VAL A 147 14.13 9.89 9.60
CA VAL A 147 13.49 10.16 8.31
C VAL A 147 13.32 8.88 7.53
N ASP A 148 12.11 8.60 7.06
CA ASP A 148 11.86 7.45 6.18
C ASP A 148 12.32 7.71 4.74
N VAL A 149 11.97 8.88 4.20
CA VAL A 149 12.22 9.26 2.81
C VAL A 149 12.67 10.70 2.71
N MET A 150 13.64 10.95 1.82
CA MET A 150 14.10 12.28 1.46
C MET A 150 13.87 12.51 -0.03
N ILE A 151 13.24 13.64 -0.38
CA ILE A 151 13.06 14.06 -1.78
C ILE A 151 13.70 15.43 -1.95
N HIS A 152 14.69 15.51 -2.83
CA HIS A 152 15.51 16.70 -2.99
C HIS A 152 15.28 17.32 -4.38
N ASP A 153 15.04 18.63 -4.38
CA ASP A 153 15.07 19.48 -5.57
C ASP A 153 16.39 20.26 -5.59
N PRO A 154 17.39 19.82 -6.37
CA PRO A 154 18.67 20.51 -6.44
C PRO A 154 18.61 21.88 -7.10
N GLN A 155 17.53 22.20 -7.83
CA GLN A 155 17.40 23.51 -8.50
C GLN A 155 16.90 24.58 -7.52
N LYS A 156 15.98 24.20 -6.63
CA LYS A 156 15.43 25.09 -5.60
C LYS A 156 16.11 24.94 -4.25
N ASN A 157 17.03 23.98 -4.11
CA ASN A 157 17.70 23.62 -2.87
C ASN A 157 16.67 23.32 -1.75
N CYS A 158 15.62 22.59 -2.14
CA CYS A 158 14.51 22.23 -1.29
C CYS A 158 14.58 20.75 -0.93
N LEU A 159 14.40 20.43 0.34
CA LEU A 159 14.46 19.07 0.85
C LEU A 159 13.17 18.72 1.59
N LEU A 160 12.42 17.77 1.03
CA LEU A 160 11.27 17.19 1.69
C LEU A 160 11.69 15.98 2.54
N LEU A 161 11.45 16.09 3.84
CA LEU A 161 11.58 14.99 4.80
C LEU A 161 10.20 14.36 5.01
N ALA A 162 10.04 13.08 4.70
CA ALA A 162 8.76 12.41 4.76
C ALA A 162 8.77 11.21 5.69
N GLU A 163 7.67 11.07 6.43
CA GLU A 163 7.29 9.85 7.14
C GLU A 163 6.38 9.01 6.25
N VAL A 164 6.66 7.71 6.08
CA VAL A 164 5.91 6.87 5.14
C VAL A 164 4.97 5.91 5.86
N LYS A 165 3.68 5.97 5.52
CA LYS A 165 2.66 4.98 5.92
C LYS A 165 2.01 4.40 4.68
N ALA A 166 2.58 3.34 4.11
CA ALA A 166 2.10 2.71 2.88
C ALA A 166 1.74 1.23 3.09
N SER A 167 0.67 0.79 2.43
CA SER A 167 0.16 -0.58 2.46
C SER A 167 -0.81 -0.77 1.29
N PRO A 168 -0.82 -1.93 0.60
CA PRO A 168 -1.66 -2.10 -0.57
C PRO A 168 -3.15 -2.14 -0.20
N LEU A 169 -4.03 -1.64 -1.08
CA LEU A 169 -5.48 -1.80 -0.94
C LEU A 169 -5.86 -3.27 -1.02
N CYS A 170 -5.33 -3.97 -2.02
CA CYS A 170 -5.57 -5.38 -2.24
C CYS A 170 -4.28 -6.12 -2.60
N THR A 171 -4.19 -7.37 -2.17
CA THR A 171 -3.21 -8.31 -2.71
C THR A 171 -3.99 -9.50 -3.23
N LEU A 172 -4.14 -9.59 -4.55
CA LEU A 172 -5.02 -10.59 -5.13
C LEU A 172 -4.49 -12.01 -4.85
N PRO A 173 -5.39 -12.99 -4.72
CA PRO A 173 -5.00 -14.37 -4.49
C PRO A 173 -4.45 -15.01 -5.76
N LEU A 174 -3.51 -15.94 -5.59
CA LEU A 174 -3.07 -16.83 -6.65
C LEU A 174 -3.94 -18.08 -6.70
N ALA A 175 -4.00 -18.74 -7.85
CA ALA A 175 -4.76 -19.95 -8.07
C ALA A 175 -3.98 -20.95 -8.92
N THR A 176 -4.16 -22.25 -8.64
CA THR A 176 -3.83 -23.33 -9.58
C THR A 176 -5.02 -24.27 -9.72
N PRO A 177 -5.31 -24.79 -10.93
CA PRO A 177 -6.34 -25.80 -11.09
C PRO A 177 -5.95 -27.08 -10.33
N THR A 178 -6.94 -27.85 -9.88
CA THR A 178 -6.67 -29.17 -9.30
C THR A 178 -7.80 -30.15 -9.58
N SER A 179 -7.54 -31.44 -9.42
CA SER A 179 -8.61 -32.45 -9.46
C SER A 179 -9.48 -32.37 -8.21
N ARG A 180 -10.71 -32.88 -8.27
CA ARG A 180 -11.48 -33.13 -7.04
C ARG A 180 -10.65 -34.02 -6.12
N LEU A 181 -10.44 -33.56 -4.89
CA LEU A 181 -9.68 -34.29 -3.89
C LEU A 181 -10.62 -35.08 -3.00
N THR A 182 -10.29 -36.34 -2.76
CA THR A 182 -11.04 -37.23 -1.87
C THR A 182 -10.18 -37.67 -0.69
N GLY A 183 -10.80 -37.80 0.48
CA GLY A 183 -10.18 -38.32 1.70
C GLY A 183 -10.99 -39.47 2.29
N LYS A 184 -10.35 -40.23 3.19
CA LYS A 184 -11.04 -41.24 3.99
C LYS A 184 -11.45 -40.61 5.32
N ILE A 185 -12.76 -40.40 5.51
CA ILE A 185 -13.35 -39.83 6.72
C ILE A 185 -14.34 -40.89 7.23
N ASP A 186 -14.14 -41.37 8.46
CA ASP A 186 -14.97 -42.43 9.07
C ASP A 186 -15.13 -43.68 8.19
N GLU A 187 -14.02 -44.12 7.60
CA GLU A 187 -13.91 -45.27 6.70
C GLU A 187 -14.56 -45.16 5.31
N GLU A 188 -15.30 -44.08 5.05
CA GLU A 188 -15.88 -43.79 3.73
C GLU A 188 -14.98 -42.86 2.90
N VAL A 189 -14.99 -43.05 1.58
CA VAL A 189 -14.30 -42.15 0.64
C VAL A 189 -15.24 -40.98 0.34
N MET A 190 -14.86 -39.79 0.81
CA MET A 190 -15.64 -38.57 0.63
C MET A 190 -14.83 -37.49 -0.08
N GLU A 191 -15.51 -36.58 -0.79
CA GLU A 191 -14.87 -35.37 -1.30
C GLU A 191 -14.41 -34.50 -0.12
N LEU A 192 -13.20 -33.97 -0.23
CA LEU A 192 -12.65 -33.10 0.79
C LEU A 192 -13.40 -31.76 0.80
N PRO A 193 -13.71 -31.19 1.98
CA PRO A 193 -14.26 -29.85 2.08
C PRO A 193 -13.15 -28.80 1.88
N HIS A 194 -13.51 -27.52 2.04
CA HIS A 194 -12.52 -26.44 2.17
C HIS A 194 -11.51 -26.74 3.28
N GLN A 195 -10.23 -26.81 2.94
CA GLN A 195 -9.15 -27.05 3.89
C GLN A 195 -7.80 -26.59 3.35
N GLU A 196 -6.82 -26.41 4.23
CA GLU A 196 -5.44 -26.14 3.85
C GLU A 196 -4.77 -27.41 3.30
N ILE A 197 -4.14 -27.31 2.12
CA ILE A 197 -3.44 -28.42 1.46
C ILE A 197 -2.18 -27.89 0.78
N PRO A 198 -1.02 -28.56 0.89
CA PRO A 198 0.17 -28.17 0.15
C PRO A 198 -0.05 -28.26 -1.38
N ASN A 199 0.43 -27.27 -2.12
CA ASN A 199 0.49 -27.32 -3.57
C ASN A 199 1.76 -28.05 -4.03
N THR A 200 1.65 -29.36 -4.22
CA THR A 200 2.75 -30.25 -4.64
C THR A 200 3.16 -30.08 -6.10
N SER A 201 2.33 -29.41 -6.90
CA SER A 201 2.55 -29.22 -8.35
C SER A 201 2.99 -27.79 -8.70
N LEU A 202 3.28 -26.95 -7.70
CA LEU A 202 3.61 -25.53 -7.85
C LEU A 202 4.71 -25.23 -8.87
N SER A 203 5.75 -26.07 -8.95
CA SER A 203 6.87 -25.87 -9.89
C SER A 203 6.57 -26.30 -11.32
N ASN A 204 5.50 -27.07 -11.54
CA ASN A 204 5.22 -27.71 -12.83
C ASN A 204 3.98 -27.15 -13.53
N GLU A 205 3.11 -26.46 -12.80
CA GLU A 205 1.86 -25.87 -13.30
C GLU A 205 1.96 -24.36 -13.49
N ASN A 206 1.05 -23.83 -14.32
CA ASN A 206 0.87 -22.40 -14.44
C ASN A 206 0.16 -21.87 -13.17
N ILE A 207 0.62 -20.73 -12.70
CA ILE A 207 0.01 -19.98 -11.62
C ILE A 207 -0.86 -18.89 -12.25
N PHE A 208 -2.05 -18.71 -11.71
CA PHE A 208 -2.98 -17.68 -12.15
C PHE A 208 -3.17 -16.65 -11.04
N VAL A 209 -3.34 -15.37 -11.38
CA VAL A 209 -3.88 -14.38 -10.46
C VAL A 209 -5.40 -14.31 -10.63
N LEU A 210 -6.12 -14.33 -9.51
CA LEU A 210 -7.56 -14.16 -9.49
C LEU A 210 -7.89 -12.67 -9.64
N LEU A 211 -8.46 -12.28 -10.77
CA LEU A 211 -8.89 -10.90 -11.04
C LEU A 211 -10.42 -10.83 -11.17
N PRO A 212 -11.11 -10.14 -10.24
CA PRO A 212 -12.54 -9.91 -10.38
C PRO A 212 -12.85 -8.95 -11.53
N ARG A 213 -13.96 -9.21 -12.21
CA ARG A 213 -14.48 -8.38 -13.30
C ARG A 213 -15.96 -8.14 -13.10
N MET A 214 -16.41 -6.90 -13.30
CA MET A 214 -17.84 -6.61 -13.32
C MET A 214 -18.45 -7.19 -14.60
N GLY A 215 -19.39 -8.11 -14.46
CA GLY A 215 -20.16 -8.66 -15.58
C GLY A 215 -21.32 -7.76 -15.97
N ASP A 216 -21.95 -8.06 -17.11
CA ASP A 216 -23.05 -7.28 -17.69
C ASP A 216 -24.28 -7.19 -16.76
N SER A 217 -24.47 -8.17 -15.87
CA SER A 217 -25.56 -8.23 -14.89
C SER A 217 -25.30 -7.41 -13.61
N SER A 218 -24.29 -6.53 -13.58
CA SER A 218 -23.84 -5.85 -12.35
C SER A 218 -23.44 -6.80 -11.22
N SER A 219 -23.06 -8.04 -11.59
CA SER A 219 -22.53 -9.04 -10.68
C SER A 219 -21.05 -9.27 -10.97
N TRP A 220 -20.26 -9.45 -9.92
CA TRP A 220 -18.85 -9.78 -10.06
C TRP A 220 -18.67 -11.20 -10.57
N THR A 221 -17.85 -11.35 -11.61
CA THR A 221 -17.30 -12.62 -12.06
C THR A 221 -15.82 -12.67 -11.75
N ILE A 222 -15.23 -13.86 -11.80
CA ILE A 222 -13.81 -14.08 -11.53
C ILE A 222 -13.14 -14.56 -12.81
N ASP A 223 -12.08 -13.87 -13.22
CA ASP A 223 -11.18 -14.33 -14.27
C ASP A 223 -9.85 -14.80 -13.64
N LEU A 224 -9.29 -15.89 -14.17
CA LEU A 224 -7.97 -16.39 -13.78
C LEU A 224 -6.97 -15.99 -14.87
N ILE A 225 -6.09 -15.04 -14.53
CA ILE A 225 -5.11 -14.50 -15.47
C ILE A 225 -3.79 -15.24 -15.32
N ASP A 226 -3.32 -15.87 -16.40
CA ASP A 226 -2.13 -16.70 -16.41
C ASP A 226 -0.86 -15.86 -16.20
N LEU A 227 -0.08 -16.18 -15.16
CA LEU A 227 1.24 -15.59 -14.87
C LEU A 227 2.39 -16.45 -15.42
N GLY A 228 2.08 -17.64 -15.94
CA GLY A 228 3.04 -18.66 -16.32
C GLY A 228 3.49 -19.51 -15.13
N LYS A 229 4.59 -20.23 -15.31
CA LYS A 229 5.18 -21.08 -14.28
C LYS A 229 6.06 -20.26 -13.34
N MET A 230 6.14 -20.68 -12.08
CA MET A 230 7.10 -20.12 -11.14
C MET A 230 8.52 -20.52 -11.54
N GLU A 231 9.36 -19.53 -11.78
CA GLU A 231 10.79 -19.72 -11.98
C GLU A 231 11.53 -19.64 -10.64
N SER A 232 12.74 -20.18 -10.56
CA SER A 232 13.51 -20.24 -9.30
C SER A 232 14.13 -18.90 -8.89
N ASP A 233 13.99 -17.84 -9.69
CA ASP A 233 14.52 -16.50 -9.40
C ASP A 233 13.49 -15.65 -8.64
N ASP A 234 13.97 -14.82 -7.73
CA ASP A 234 13.23 -13.76 -7.04
C ASP A 234 12.59 -12.72 -7.99
N SER A 235 12.92 -12.74 -9.30
CA SER A 235 12.33 -11.86 -10.32
C SER A 235 11.04 -12.39 -10.93
N TRP A 236 10.70 -13.68 -10.75
CA TRP A 236 9.70 -14.36 -11.58
C TRP A 236 8.35 -13.63 -11.65
N ALA A 237 7.88 -13.09 -10.52
CA ALA A 237 6.60 -12.41 -10.42
C ALA A 237 6.62 -11.03 -11.09
N TYR A 238 7.73 -10.31 -10.97
CA TYR A 238 7.93 -9.04 -11.68
C TYR A 238 7.89 -9.27 -13.19
N ASP A 239 8.62 -10.28 -13.66
CA ASP A 239 8.69 -10.61 -15.08
C ASP A 239 7.34 -11.12 -15.61
N ALA A 240 6.58 -11.86 -14.80
CA ALA A 240 5.23 -12.30 -15.14
C ALA A 240 4.26 -11.13 -15.36
N PHE A 241 4.23 -10.16 -14.43
CA PHE A 241 3.38 -8.97 -14.59
C PHE A 241 3.85 -8.07 -15.74
N ASP A 242 5.16 -7.93 -15.95
CA ASP A 242 5.71 -7.16 -17.07
C ASP A 242 5.30 -7.78 -18.42
N ARG A 243 5.43 -9.11 -18.57
CA ARG A 243 4.94 -9.84 -19.75
C ARG A 243 3.43 -9.69 -19.93
N LEU A 244 2.66 -9.75 -18.84
CA LEU A 244 1.21 -9.63 -18.88
C LEU A 244 0.77 -8.24 -19.35
N LEU A 245 1.40 -7.18 -18.84
CA LEU A 245 1.15 -5.80 -19.28
C LEU A 245 1.49 -5.63 -20.76
N LYS A 246 2.65 -6.13 -21.21
CA LYS A 246 3.09 -6.01 -22.61
C LYS A 246 2.25 -6.86 -23.57
N GLY A 247 1.78 -8.03 -23.12
CA GLY A 247 1.05 -9.00 -23.93
C GLY A 247 -0.47 -8.80 -23.95
N ASN A 248 -1.05 -8.15 -22.93
CA ASN A 248 -2.49 -7.92 -22.82
C ASN A 248 -2.79 -6.43 -22.61
N VAL A 249 -3.11 -5.74 -23.70
CA VAL A 249 -3.42 -4.30 -23.74
C VAL A 249 -4.61 -3.88 -22.87
N HIS A 250 -5.44 -4.82 -22.44
CA HIS A 250 -6.62 -4.55 -21.61
C HIS A 250 -6.40 -4.86 -20.13
N PHE A 251 -5.32 -5.59 -19.77
CA PHE A 251 -5.10 -6.05 -18.41
C PHE A 251 -5.04 -4.89 -17.39
N LEU A 252 -4.23 -3.86 -17.67
CA LEU A 252 -4.10 -2.73 -16.74
C LEU A 252 -5.45 -2.04 -16.52
N LYS A 253 -6.24 -1.84 -17.58
CA LYS A 253 -7.56 -1.23 -17.46
C LYS A 253 -8.48 -2.07 -16.58
N TRP A 254 -8.53 -3.38 -16.80
CA TRP A 254 -9.32 -4.29 -15.96
C TRP A 254 -8.90 -4.24 -14.50
N PHE A 255 -7.60 -4.27 -14.24
CA PHE A 255 -7.08 -4.18 -12.89
C PHE A 255 -7.47 -2.84 -12.22
N VAL A 256 -7.33 -1.72 -12.94
CA VAL A 256 -7.72 -0.39 -12.46
C VAL A 256 -9.23 -0.32 -12.19
N ASP A 257 -10.08 -0.82 -13.07
CA ASP A 257 -11.54 -0.81 -12.88
C ASP A 257 -11.95 -1.62 -11.63
N PHE A 258 -11.34 -2.79 -11.43
CA PHE A 258 -11.49 -3.58 -10.21
C PHE A 258 -11.00 -2.80 -8.98
N TRP A 259 -9.79 -2.24 -9.03
CA TRP A 259 -9.17 -1.55 -7.92
C TRP A 259 -10.01 -0.36 -7.46
N ARG A 260 -10.52 0.44 -8.40
CA ARG A 260 -11.41 1.58 -8.10
C ARG A 260 -12.69 1.14 -7.40
N SER A 261 -13.32 0.07 -7.90
CA SER A 261 -14.53 -0.49 -7.28
C SER A 261 -14.26 -1.03 -5.87
N ALA A 262 -13.11 -1.68 -5.67
CA ALA A 262 -12.67 -2.14 -4.37
C ALA A 262 -12.35 -0.97 -3.43
N PHE A 263 -11.76 0.11 -3.94
CA PHE A 263 -11.43 1.31 -3.19
C PHE A 263 -12.69 2.05 -2.72
N ASP A 264 -13.68 2.19 -3.60
CA ASP A 264 -14.98 2.79 -3.28
C ASP A 264 -15.68 1.97 -2.19
N ALA A 265 -15.78 0.65 -2.38
CA ALA A 265 -16.37 -0.25 -1.39
C ALA A 265 -15.61 -0.21 -0.06
N TYR A 266 -14.28 -0.16 -0.10
CA TYR A 266 -13.44 0.00 1.09
C TYR A 266 -13.77 1.30 1.82
N SER A 267 -13.80 2.42 1.12
CA SER A 267 -13.91 3.77 1.69
C SER A 267 -15.20 3.95 2.48
N ILE A 268 -16.32 3.42 1.98
CA ILE A 268 -17.63 3.51 2.65
C ILE A 268 -17.97 2.29 3.50
N ARG A 269 -17.07 1.30 3.56
CA ARG A 269 -17.28 0.01 4.24
C ARG A 269 -18.51 -0.75 3.73
N ASP A 270 -18.64 -0.85 2.40
CA ASP A 270 -19.72 -1.58 1.75
C ASP A 270 -19.48 -3.10 1.84
N THR A 271 -19.95 -3.70 2.92
CA THR A 271 -19.85 -5.15 3.17
C THR A 271 -20.71 -6.00 2.25
N MET A 272 -21.64 -5.38 1.50
CA MET A 272 -22.52 -6.08 0.56
C MET A 272 -21.85 -6.30 -0.80
N ASN A 273 -20.85 -5.48 -1.12
CA ASN A 273 -20.08 -5.61 -2.34
C ASN A 273 -18.96 -6.64 -2.16
N SER A 274 -19.01 -7.77 -2.87
CA SER A 274 -18.06 -8.88 -2.69
C SER A 274 -16.59 -8.49 -2.81
N VAL A 275 -16.23 -7.51 -3.66
CA VAL A 275 -14.83 -7.09 -3.81
C VAL A 275 -14.28 -6.39 -2.56
N PHE A 276 -15.14 -5.88 -1.68
CA PHE A 276 -14.76 -5.36 -0.37
C PHE A 276 -13.93 -6.38 0.42
N TRP A 277 -14.32 -7.65 0.37
CA TRP A 277 -13.70 -8.71 1.15
C TRP A 277 -12.33 -9.16 0.61
N LEU A 278 -11.91 -8.64 -0.55
CA LEU A 278 -10.54 -8.77 -1.07
C LEU A 278 -9.60 -7.65 -0.60
N THR A 279 -10.13 -6.62 0.05
CA THR A 279 -9.33 -5.50 0.53
C THR A 279 -8.65 -5.81 1.86
N ASN A 280 -7.45 -5.24 2.06
CA ASN A 280 -6.78 -5.29 3.34
C ASN A 280 -7.51 -4.41 4.36
N GLY A 281 -7.60 -4.86 5.62
CA GLY A 281 -8.36 -4.16 6.66
C GLY A 281 -9.88 -4.14 6.44
N CYS A 282 -10.43 -5.09 5.67
CA CYS A 282 -11.88 -5.26 5.48
C CYS A 282 -12.63 -5.74 6.74
N GLY A 283 -11.92 -6.23 7.75
CA GLY A 283 -12.51 -6.66 9.02
C GLY A 283 -13.12 -8.05 8.93
N GLN A 284 -14.25 -8.25 9.60
CA GLN A 284 -14.91 -9.55 9.77
C GLN A 284 -16.35 -9.52 9.23
N PRO A 285 -16.86 -10.63 8.66
CA PRO A 285 -18.26 -10.76 8.28
C PRO A 285 -19.19 -10.65 9.48
N SER A 286 -20.38 -10.12 9.25
CA SER A 286 -21.46 -10.00 10.25
C SER A 286 -22.78 -10.49 9.65
N PRO A 287 -23.42 -11.55 10.21
CA PRO A 287 -22.97 -12.33 11.36
C PRO A 287 -21.71 -13.15 11.04
N ARG A 288 -20.93 -13.48 12.07
CA ARG A 288 -19.76 -14.36 11.93
C ARG A 288 -20.23 -15.79 11.57
N PRO A 289 -19.66 -16.43 10.54
CA PRO A 289 -20.00 -17.81 10.19
C PRO A 289 -19.75 -18.77 11.35
N ALA A 290 -20.64 -19.75 11.53
CA ALA A 290 -20.57 -20.70 12.64
C ALA A 290 -19.30 -21.58 12.61
N HIS A 291 -18.79 -21.88 11.41
CA HIS A 291 -17.56 -22.65 11.18
C HIS A 291 -16.28 -21.80 11.24
N TRP A 292 -16.37 -20.49 11.50
CA TRP A 292 -15.17 -19.64 11.60
C TRP A 292 -14.37 -19.98 12.87
N PRO A 293 -13.03 -20.18 12.80
CA PRO A 293 -12.22 -20.60 13.95
C PRO A 293 -12.38 -19.66 15.14
N ARG A 294 -12.60 -20.18 16.36
CA ARG A 294 -12.74 -19.38 17.61
C ARG A 294 -11.39 -18.82 18.10
N ARG A 295 -11.41 -17.70 18.83
CA ARG A 295 -10.23 -16.98 19.35
C ARG A 295 -9.31 -17.88 20.17
N ALA A 296 -8.09 -18.10 19.70
CA ALA A 296 -7.02 -18.72 20.46
C ALA A 296 -5.82 -17.77 20.57
N GLY A 297 -5.94 -16.73 21.41
CA GLY A 297 -4.82 -15.96 22.00
C GLY A 297 -3.87 -15.14 21.10
N SER A 298 -3.65 -15.46 19.82
CA SER A 298 -2.65 -14.83 18.95
C SER A 298 -3.22 -13.99 17.80
N GLY A 299 -4.53 -14.05 17.58
CA GLY A 299 -5.30 -13.20 16.66
C GLY A 299 -5.35 -13.71 15.21
N TYR A 300 -6.50 -14.22 14.77
CA TYR A 300 -6.85 -14.54 13.37
C TYR A 300 -8.39 -14.65 13.21
N GLU A 301 -9.16 -13.62 13.60
CA GLU A 301 -10.63 -13.70 13.65
C GLU A 301 -11.36 -12.78 12.65
N SER A 302 -10.65 -12.29 11.65
CA SER A 302 -11.19 -11.41 10.61
C SER A 302 -10.67 -11.85 9.26
N VAL A 303 -11.43 -11.56 8.20
CA VAL A 303 -10.98 -11.73 6.81
C VAL A 303 -9.68 -10.94 6.61
N SER A 304 -9.63 -9.70 7.10
CA SER A 304 -8.38 -8.93 7.14
C SER A 304 -8.39 -7.95 8.31
N ASP A 305 -7.36 -7.98 9.16
CA ASP A 305 -7.35 -7.22 10.41
C ASP A 305 -6.92 -5.74 10.23
N GLY A 306 -7.16 -4.91 11.24
CA GLY A 306 -6.81 -3.50 11.21
C GLY A 306 -5.30 -3.20 11.16
N LYS A 307 -4.42 -4.16 11.49
CA LYS A 307 -2.96 -4.00 11.34
C LYS A 307 -2.54 -4.04 9.86
N THR A 308 -3.45 -4.46 8.99
CA THR A 308 -3.24 -4.53 7.55
C THR A 308 -3.85 -3.36 6.79
N SER A 309 -4.47 -2.40 7.47
CA SER A 309 -5.24 -1.33 6.82
C SER A 309 -4.45 -0.62 5.72
N VAL A 310 -5.20 -0.13 4.75
CA VAL A 310 -4.71 0.35 3.46
C VAL A 310 -3.99 1.68 3.63
N GLY A 311 -2.85 1.85 2.94
CA GLY A 311 -2.07 3.08 2.97
C GLY A 311 -1.85 3.59 4.39
N MET A 312 -2.27 4.83 4.63
CA MET A 312 -2.21 5.48 5.95
C MET A 312 -3.48 5.28 6.80
N ASP A 313 -4.47 4.50 6.38
CA ASP A 313 -5.79 4.44 7.05
C ASP A 313 -5.77 3.76 8.44
N ARG A 314 -4.67 3.10 8.82
CA ARG A 314 -4.54 2.54 10.17
C ARG A 314 -4.37 3.65 11.20
N THR A 315 -5.29 3.74 12.16
CA THR A 315 -5.30 4.82 13.19
C THR A 315 -4.01 4.92 14.02
N ASP A 316 -3.36 3.80 14.37
CA ASP A 316 -2.06 3.78 15.04
C ASP A 316 -0.95 4.38 14.17
N ASP A 317 -0.99 4.13 12.86
CA ASP A 317 -0.03 4.65 11.90
C ASP A 317 -0.24 6.14 11.64
N ILE A 318 -1.50 6.62 11.60
CA ILE A 318 -1.84 8.04 11.53
C ILE A 318 -1.27 8.79 12.75
N LYS A 319 -1.54 8.29 13.97
CA LYS A 319 -1.07 8.93 15.22
C LYS A 319 0.45 9.01 15.29
N LYS A 320 1.13 7.91 14.96
CA LYS A 320 2.60 7.87 14.89
C LYS A 320 3.13 8.80 13.79
N GLY A 321 2.48 8.83 12.64
CA GLY A 321 2.83 9.70 11.53
C GLY A 321 2.74 11.18 11.88
N ILE A 322 1.65 11.60 12.53
CA ILE A 322 1.47 12.99 13.01
C ILE A 322 2.63 13.39 13.92
N TYR A 323 2.95 12.58 14.93
CA TYR A 323 4.06 12.86 15.85
C TYR A 323 5.40 12.94 15.12
N GLN A 324 5.65 12.00 14.20
CA GLN A 324 6.92 11.93 13.48
C GLN A 324 7.11 13.13 12.56
N VAL A 325 6.08 13.57 11.83
CA VAL A 325 6.13 14.79 11.01
C VAL A 325 6.36 16.03 11.87
N LEU A 326 5.70 16.14 13.03
CA LEU A 326 5.94 17.25 13.96
C LEU A 326 7.39 17.26 14.43
N LYS A 327 7.93 16.09 14.81
CA LYS A 327 9.32 15.95 15.27
C LYS A 327 10.30 16.37 14.16
N LEU A 328 10.12 15.87 12.93
CA LEU A 328 10.91 16.29 11.77
C LEU A 328 10.78 17.78 11.49
N GLY A 329 9.61 18.37 11.71
CA GLY A 329 9.40 19.81 11.54
C GLY A 329 10.16 20.64 12.57
N VAL A 330 10.11 20.23 13.85
CA VAL A 330 10.83 20.88 14.95
C VAL A 330 12.34 20.76 14.75
N GLU A 331 12.84 19.56 14.50
CA GLU A 331 14.28 19.36 14.42
C GLU A 331 14.87 19.81 13.07
N GLY A 332 14.12 19.62 11.98
CA GLY A 332 14.54 19.99 10.65
C GLY A 332 14.42 21.49 10.38
N LYS A 333 13.24 22.09 10.54
CA LYS A 333 12.99 23.48 10.06
C LYS A 333 13.58 24.57 10.96
N LEU A 334 13.90 24.25 12.22
CA LEU A 334 14.49 25.22 13.14
C LEU A 334 16.01 25.37 12.93
N ASN A 335 16.66 24.36 12.33
CA ASN A 335 18.11 24.21 12.32
C ASN A 335 18.71 24.14 10.90
N THR A 336 18.11 24.83 9.93
CA THR A 336 18.56 24.75 8.52
C THR A 336 19.20 26.03 8.04
N HIS A 337 20.52 25.97 7.83
CA HIS A 337 21.25 26.98 7.06
C HIS A 337 21.46 26.57 5.59
N GLU A 338 21.30 25.28 5.26
CA GLU A 338 21.65 24.75 3.94
C GLU A 338 20.45 24.44 3.04
N PHE A 339 19.29 24.03 3.56
CA PHE A 339 18.12 23.61 2.75
C PHE A 339 16.84 24.36 3.12
N ASP A 340 15.94 24.57 2.15
CA ASP A 340 14.53 24.85 2.45
C ASP A 340 13.81 23.53 2.78
N VAL A 341 13.66 23.26 4.07
CA VAL A 341 13.12 21.98 4.57
C VAL A 341 11.59 21.99 4.63
N LYS A 342 11.01 20.99 3.99
CA LYS A 342 9.58 20.66 4.06
C LYS A 342 9.37 19.34 4.80
N THR A 343 8.19 19.17 5.38
CA THR A 343 7.80 17.93 6.05
C THR A 343 6.44 17.42 5.58
N ALA A 344 6.35 16.12 5.32
CA ALA A 344 5.11 15.50 4.87
C ALA A 344 4.84 14.12 5.47
N LEU A 345 3.56 13.80 5.58
CA LEU A 345 3.09 12.42 5.71
C LEU A 345 2.85 11.85 4.30
N LEU A 346 3.50 10.75 3.95
CA LEU A 346 3.48 10.18 2.60
C LEU A 346 2.89 8.77 2.60
N SER A 347 2.03 8.47 1.61
CA SER A 347 1.41 7.16 1.43
C SER A 347 1.11 6.86 -0.03
N ASN A 348 0.77 5.61 -0.36
CA ASN A 348 0.13 5.27 -1.62
C ASN A 348 -1.37 5.65 -1.64
N VAL A 349 -2.07 5.47 -0.51
CA VAL A 349 -3.52 5.68 -0.38
C VAL A 349 -3.80 6.50 0.88
N HIS A 350 -4.67 7.50 0.78
CA HIS A 350 -5.04 8.34 1.93
C HIS A 350 -5.83 7.56 2.98
N ALA A 351 -6.03 8.18 4.15
CA ALA A 351 -6.87 7.63 5.22
C ALA A 351 -8.36 7.62 4.83
N ALA A 352 -8.76 6.80 3.86
CA ALA A 352 -10.07 6.86 3.22
C ALA A 352 -11.27 6.77 4.19
N ARG A 353 -11.12 6.08 5.33
CA ARG A 353 -12.17 5.96 6.35
C ARG A 353 -11.95 6.90 7.52
N HIS A 354 -10.69 7.17 7.84
CA HIS A 354 -10.29 7.82 9.09
C HIS A 354 -9.80 9.26 8.89
N TYR A 355 -9.83 9.80 7.66
CA TYR A 355 -9.37 11.16 7.37
C TYR A 355 -10.11 12.21 8.19
N GLU A 356 -11.44 12.18 8.15
CA GLU A 356 -12.27 13.18 8.81
C GLU A 356 -12.14 13.12 10.34
N GLU A 357 -11.92 11.93 10.90
CA GLU A 357 -11.76 11.75 12.36
C GLU A 357 -10.37 12.16 12.86
N TYR A 358 -9.30 11.90 12.08
CA TYR A 358 -7.92 12.04 12.58
C TYR A 358 -7.09 13.14 11.93
N LEU A 359 -7.36 13.52 10.69
CA LEU A 359 -6.49 14.42 9.91
C LEU A 359 -7.17 15.74 9.55
N ALA A 360 -8.48 15.75 9.29
CA ALA A 360 -9.17 16.96 8.81
C ALA A 360 -9.02 18.16 9.75
N SER A 361 -9.11 17.97 11.07
CA SER A 361 -8.91 19.05 12.05
C SER A 361 -7.45 19.43 12.29
N LEU A 362 -6.50 18.60 11.86
CA LEU A 362 -5.06 18.79 12.09
C LEU A 362 -4.34 19.35 10.86
N GLN A 363 -4.90 19.14 9.66
CA GLN A 363 -4.28 19.53 8.40
C GLN A 363 -3.95 21.03 8.34
N ASP A 364 -4.74 21.86 9.04
CA ASP A 364 -4.64 23.33 9.01
C ASP A 364 -3.91 23.91 10.22
N ILE A 365 -3.37 23.07 11.10
CA ILE A 365 -2.61 23.53 12.26
C ILE A 365 -1.29 24.15 11.78
N VAL A 366 -1.03 25.34 12.31
CA VAL A 366 0.27 25.99 12.26
C VAL A 366 0.85 26.08 13.66
N TRP A 367 2.17 26.09 13.76
CA TRP A 367 2.90 26.12 15.03
C TRP A 367 4.14 27.00 14.91
N THR A 368 4.66 27.42 16.06
CA THR A 368 5.95 28.11 16.19
C THR A 368 6.58 27.72 17.52
N TRP A 369 7.87 27.99 17.68
CA TRP A 369 8.63 27.66 18.88
C TRP A 369 8.60 28.81 19.89
N ASP A 370 8.08 28.57 21.09
CA ASP A 370 8.14 29.51 22.23
C ASP A 370 9.09 28.98 23.32
N PRO A 371 10.37 29.37 23.32
CA PRO A 371 11.30 28.97 24.37
C PRO A 371 10.98 29.62 25.73
N SER A 372 10.21 30.70 25.76
CA SER A 372 9.85 31.40 27.01
C SER A 372 8.74 30.67 27.77
N GLY A 373 7.86 29.96 27.05
CA GLY A 373 6.63 29.36 27.60
C GLY A 373 5.63 30.38 28.14
N THR A 374 5.76 31.66 27.78
CA THR A 374 4.92 32.75 28.32
C THR A 374 3.90 33.30 27.33
N VAL A 375 4.00 32.92 26.05
CA VAL A 375 3.12 33.41 24.99
C VAL A 375 1.71 32.83 25.11
N LYS A 376 0.68 33.67 24.97
CA LYS A 376 -0.74 33.25 25.06
C LYS A 376 -1.52 33.43 23.77
N LYS A 377 -1.10 34.35 22.90
CA LYS A 377 -1.71 34.61 21.59
C LYS A 377 -0.63 34.94 20.56
N ALA A 378 -0.94 34.74 19.28
CA ALA A 378 0.00 34.96 18.18
C ALA A 378 0.63 36.36 18.17
N GLY A 379 -0.12 37.39 18.54
CA GLY A 379 0.38 38.77 18.60
C GLY A 379 1.33 39.08 19.76
N ASP A 380 1.61 38.11 20.66
CA ASP A 380 2.64 38.27 21.69
C ASP A 380 4.04 37.90 21.16
N PHE A 381 4.13 37.26 20.00
CA PHE A 381 5.40 37.01 19.33
C PHE A 381 5.94 38.26 18.62
N GLU A 382 7.25 38.28 18.38
CA GLU A 382 7.89 39.26 17.50
C GLU A 382 7.31 39.16 16.09
N SER A 383 7.22 40.28 15.37
CA SER A 383 6.53 40.36 14.08
C SER A 383 7.17 39.52 12.97
N ASP A 384 8.44 39.17 13.12
CA ASP A 384 9.26 38.36 12.22
C ASP A 384 9.37 36.90 12.67
N LYS A 385 8.64 36.49 13.72
CA LYS A 385 8.64 35.12 14.20
C LYS A 385 8.14 34.16 13.12
N SER A 386 8.97 33.18 12.76
CA SER A 386 8.61 32.13 11.81
C SER A 386 7.42 31.30 12.29
N ILE A 387 6.47 31.05 11.39
CA ILE A 387 5.32 30.17 11.59
C ILE A 387 5.44 29.01 10.60
N TYR A 388 5.19 27.80 11.08
CA TYR A 388 5.34 26.57 10.30
C TYR A 388 4.02 25.83 10.20
N ASN A 389 3.76 25.18 9.08
CA ASN A 389 2.68 24.20 9.00
C ASN A 389 3.05 22.97 9.84
N LEU A 390 2.05 22.33 10.47
CA LEU A 390 2.22 20.99 11.01
C LEU A 390 2.55 20.00 9.89
N PHE A 391 1.78 20.06 8.80
CA PHE A 391 2.04 19.33 7.56
C PHE A 391 2.23 20.34 6.42
N ASP A 392 3.37 20.32 5.74
CA ASP A 392 3.44 21.00 4.44
C ASP A 392 2.67 20.18 3.39
N GLY A 393 2.65 18.85 3.56
CA GLY A 393 1.85 17.93 2.76
C GLY A 393 1.35 16.70 3.53
N ILE A 394 0.10 16.33 3.28
CA ILE A 394 -0.42 14.98 3.48
C ILE A 394 -0.61 14.40 2.08
N LEU A 395 0.28 13.49 1.68
CA LEU A 395 0.49 13.13 0.29
C LEU A 395 0.11 11.68 0.03
N SER A 396 -0.71 11.45 -0.99
CA SER A 396 -1.00 10.14 -1.54
C SER A 396 -1.42 10.22 -3.01
N PHE A 397 -1.41 9.09 -3.71
CA PHE A 397 -1.92 9.06 -5.08
C PHE A 397 -3.44 9.32 -5.15
N THR A 398 -4.18 8.99 -4.10
CA THR A 398 -5.65 9.11 -4.08
C THR A 398 -6.18 10.48 -3.62
N ARG A 399 -5.43 11.18 -2.76
CA ARG A 399 -5.80 12.49 -2.21
C ARG A 399 -4.55 13.16 -1.64
N ASN A 400 -4.37 14.42 -2.00
CA ASN A 400 -3.34 15.29 -1.42
C ASN A 400 -4.00 16.44 -0.66
N VAL A 401 -3.39 16.82 0.46
CA VAL A 401 -3.63 18.11 1.13
C VAL A 401 -2.29 18.80 1.27
N THR A 402 -2.16 19.97 0.65
CA THR A 402 -0.90 20.70 0.52
C THR A 402 -1.06 22.11 1.07
N ARG A 403 -0.12 22.52 1.90
CA ARG A 403 -0.03 23.88 2.46
C ARG A 403 1.27 24.60 2.06
N ASP A 404 1.95 24.04 1.08
CA ASP A 404 3.19 24.55 0.51
C ASP A 404 3.12 24.45 -1.02
N GLU A 405 3.53 25.52 -1.71
CA GLU A 405 3.43 25.65 -3.17
C GLU A 405 4.35 24.67 -3.90
N TRP A 406 5.58 24.47 -3.38
CA TRP A 406 6.53 23.54 -3.98
C TRP A 406 5.98 22.11 -3.94
N ILE A 407 5.35 21.71 -2.83
CA ILE A 407 4.69 20.41 -2.71
C ILE A 407 3.51 20.31 -3.69
N ALA A 408 2.67 21.34 -3.76
CA ALA A 408 1.50 21.36 -4.64
C ALA A 408 1.89 21.14 -6.12
N ASP A 409 2.95 21.81 -6.57
CA ASP A 409 3.46 21.68 -7.94
C ASP A 409 4.03 20.28 -8.22
N ASN A 410 4.79 19.75 -7.26
CA ASN A 410 5.55 18.52 -7.45
C ASN A 410 4.75 17.23 -7.23
N PHE A 411 3.68 17.28 -6.45
CA PHE A 411 2.82 16.11 -6.18
C PHE A 411 1.45 16.19 -6.86
N ASN A 412 1.25 17.12 -7.80
CA ASN A 412 0.10 17.08 -8.68
C ASN A 412 0.27 15.98 -9.75
N PHE A 413 -0.50 14.90 -9.61
CA PHE A 413 -0.55 13.76 -10.55
C PHE A 413 -1.83 13.74 -11.39
N LYS A 414 -2.50 14.90 -11.54
CA LYS A 414 -3.72 15.04 -12.34
C LYS A 414 -3.46 14.96 -13.84
#